data_AF-A0A821FS06-F1
#
_entry.id   AF-A0A821FS06-F1
#
_cell.length_a   1.000
_cell.length_b   1.000
_cell.length_c   1.000
_cell.angle_alpha   90.00
_cell.angle_beta   90.00
_cell.angle_gamma   90.00
#
_symmetry.space_group_name_H-M   'P 1'
#
loop_
_entity.id
_entity.type
_entity.pdbx_description
1 polymer ?
#
loop_
_entity_poly.entity_id
_entity_poly.type
_entity_poly.pdbx_seq_one_letter_code
_entity_poly.pdbx_strand_id
1 'polypeptide(L)'
;MESTWGTGHLDSAGQFRRKLSSYYFLPRPNEMIYHHLPENEKWQLLRTPIKMAQYLQMPKLRPLYFDLQMELISPRNQAHVDLLPGKSYALVLLQTPSDVDLVANLRLKGHEIEGGHRIVFDNQKHLYSCYFAPPRTGNYKLTIYAKKVTTNDTTYNDALDLTLDVKQMPL
;
A
#
# COMPACT_ATOMS: atom_id res chain seq x y z
N MET A 1 3.53 -15.05 -23.08
CA MET A 1 4.62 -14.39 -22.33
C MET A 1 4.51 -12.92 -22.66
N GLU A 2 4.03 -12.09 -21.73
CA GLU A 2 3.87 -10.64 -21.98
C GLU A 2 5.16 -9.92 -21.58
N SER A 3 5.83 -9.33 -22.57
CA SER A 3 7.19 -8.78 -22.46
C SER A 3 7.25 -7.35 -21.91
N THR A 4 6.14 -6.81 -21.40
CA THR A 4 5.99 -5.38 -21.06
C THR A 4 5.92 -5.08 -19.56
N TRP A 5 5.70 -6.10 -18.71
CA TRP A 5 5.46 -5.93 -17.27
C TRP A 5 6.60 -5.27 -16.49
N GLY A 6 7.81 -5.33 -17.03
CA GLY A 6 8.98 -4.69 -16.46
C GLY A 6 9.52 -3.53 -17.28
N THR A 7 8.90 -3.06 -18.36
CA THR A 7 9.57 -2.13 -19.30
C THR A 7 9.31 -0.66 -19.00
N GLY A 8 8.21 -0.30 -18.33
CA GLY A 8 7.89 1.09 -18.02
C GLY A 8 6.40 1.38 -17.84
N HIS A 9 6.03 2.66 -17.75
CA HIS A 9 4.65 3.14 -17.69
C HIS A 9 4.50 4.42 -18.51
N LEU A 10 3.27 4.74 -18.92
CA LEU A 10 2.96 6.06 -19.47
C LEU A 10 2.87 7.07 -18.33
N ASP A 11 3.50 8.23 -18.48
CA ASP A 11 3.30 9.34 -17.57
C ASP A 11 1.95 10.04 -17.83
N SER A 12 1.59 11.02 -16.98
CA SER A 12 0.35 11.78 -17.11
C SER A 12 0.24 12.59 -18.40
N ALA A 13 1.34 12.77 -19.13
CA ALA A 13 1.38 13.41 -20.45
C ALA A 13 1.31 12.38 -21.61
N GLY A 14 1.14 11.09 -21.30
CA GLY A 14 1.07 10.02 -22.28
C GLY A 14 2.44 9.62 -22.84
N GLN A 15 3.56 10.06 -22.24
CA GLN A 15 4.90 9.66 -22.68
C GLN A 15 5.33 8.37 -22.00
N PHE A 16 5.83 7.41 -22.77
CA PHE A 16 6.35 6.17 -22.22
C PHE A 16 7.67 6.41 -21.47
N ARG A 17 7.63 6.21 -20.15
CA ARG A 17 8.80 6.23 -19.28
C ARG A 17 9.30 4.82 -19.08
N ARG A 18 10.45 4.51 -19.70
CA ARG A 18 11.14 3.24 -19.47
C ARG A 18 11.64 3.19 -18.02
N LYS A 19 11.07 2.31 -17.22
CA LYS A 19 11.50 2.04 -15.84
C LYS A 19 11.56 0.53 -15.67
N LEU A 20 12.78 -0.02 -15.73
CA LEU A 20 12.96 -1.45 -15.57
C LEU A 20 12.65 -1.85 -14.13
N SER A 21 11.63 -2.69 -13.93
CA SER A 21 11.33 -3.25 -12.61
C SER A 21 11.92 -4.66 -12.52
N SER A 22 13.01 -4.81 -11.76
CA SER A 22 13.61 -6.11 -11.47
C SER A 22 12.70 -7.00 -10.63
N TYR A 23 11.72 -6.42 -9.93
CA TYR A 23 10.78 -7.15 -9.09
C TYR A 23 10.06 -8.29 -9.83
N TYR A 24 9.71 -8.10 -11.11
CA TYR A 24 9.03 -9.13 -11.90
C TYR A 24 9.97 -10.19 -12.51
N PHE A 25 11.28 -10.11 -12.25
CA PHE A 25 12.22 -11.19 -12.56
C PHE A 25 12.31 -12.15 -11.37
N LEU A 26 11.64 -13.30 -11.49
CA LEU A 26 11.58 -14.34 -10.47
C LEU A 26 10.99 -13.84 -9.12
N PRO A 27 9.82 -13.17 -9.11
CA PRO A 27 9.19 -12.73 -7.87
C PRO A 27 8.87 -13.95 -7.01
N ARG A 28 8.97 -13.79 -5.69
CA ARG A 28 8.56 -14.85 -4.78
C ARG A 28 7.03 -15.04 -4.90
N PRO A 29 6.51 -16.28 -4.90
CA PRO A 29 5.07 -16.52 -5.05
C PRO A 29 4.18 -15.79 -4.03
N ASN A 30 4.67 -15.66 -2.79
CA ASN A 30 4.00 -14.93 -1.71
C ASN A 30 3.96 -13.41 -1.91
N GLU A 31 4.77 -12.86 -2.80
CA GLU A 31 4.75 -11.44 -3.19
C GLU A 31 3.91 -11.27 -4.47
N MET A 32 4.08 -12.19 -5.44
CA MET A 32 3.36 -12.16 -6.72
C MET A 32 1.84 -12.28 -6.55
N ILE A 33 1.39 -13.05 -5.55
CA ILE A 33 -0.04 -13.26 -5.27
C ILE A 33 -0.80 -11.97 -4.97
N TYR A 34 -0.14 -10.87 -4.56
CA TYR A 34 -0.78 -9.56 -4.35
C TYR A 34 -1.11 -8.82 -5.64
N HIS A 35 -0.57 -9.28 -6.77
CA HIS A 35 -0.74 -8.65 -8.08
C HIS A 35 -1.49 -9.55 -9.07
N HIS A 36 -1.32 -10.87 -8.93
CA HIS A 36 -1.85 -11.85 -9.86
C HIS A 36 -2.37 -13.06 -9.09
N LEU A 37 -3.66 -13.34 -9.24
CA LEU A 37 -4.27 -14.59 -8.81
C LEU A 37 -4.42 -15.51 -10.03
N PRO A 38 -3.61 -16.56 -10.17
CA PRO A 38 -3.79 -17.57 -11.21
C PRO A 38 -5.15 -18.26 -11.11
N GLU A 39 -5.75 -18.56 -12.27
CA GLU A 39 -7.01 -19.31 -12.35
C GLU A 39 -6.89 -20.71 -11.74
N ASN A 40 -5.75 -21.37 -11.96
CA ASN A 40 -5.47 -22.67 -11.33
C ASN A 40 -4.66 -22.47 -10.05
N GLU A 41 -5.23 -22.89 -8.91
CA GLU A 41 -4.63 -22.76 -7.59
C GLU A 41 -3.22 -23.35 -7.48
N LYS A 42 -2.90 -24.41 -8.24
CA LYS A 42 -1.55 -25.02 -8.22
C LYS A 42 -0.45 -24.07 -8.68
N TRP A 43 -0.79 -23.10 -9.53
CA TRP A 43 0.15 -22.10 -10.07
C TRP A 43 0.35 -20.90 -9.14
N GLN A 44 -0.38 -20.84 -8.03
CA GLN A 44 -0.07 -19.87 -6.98
C GLN A 44 1.28 -20.16 -6.34
N LEU A 45 1.74 -21.42 -6.36
CA LEU A 45 2.99 -21.87 -5.76
C LEU A 45 3.11 -21.49 -4.27
N LEU A 46 1.98 -21.30 -3.61
CA LEU A 46 1.87 -21.04 -2.18
C LEU A 46 1.72 -22.36 -1.44
N ARG A 47 2.27 -22.43 -0.22
CA ARG A 47 2.03 -23.56 0.69
C ARG A 47 0.54 -23.72 1.01
N THR A 48 -0.18 -22.60 1.10
CA THR A 48 -1.63 -22.56 1.30
C THR A 48 -2.21 -21.66 0.22
N PRO A 49 -2.83 -22.23 -0.83
CA PRO A 49 -3.48 -21.44 -1.86
C PRO A 49 -4.61 -20.59 -1.29
N ILE A 50 -4.81 -19.41 -1.89
CA ILE A 50 -5.89 -18.49 -1.56
C ILE A 50 -6.97 -18.54 -2.63
N LYS A 51 -8.20 -18.23 -2.23
CA LYS A 51 -9.34 -18.12 -3.15
C LYS A 51 -9.55 -16.67 -3.57
N MET A 52 -10.31 -16.48 -4.66
CA MET A 52 -10.71 -15.14 -5.14
C MET A 52 -11.30 -14.27 -4.03
N ALA A 53 -12.16 -14.83 -3.18
CA ALA A 53 -12.77 -14.09 -2.07
C ALA A 53 -11.75 -13.54 -1.06
N GLN A 54 -10.64 -14.27 -0.83
CA GLN A 54 -9.55 -13.81 0.04
C GLN A 54 -8.68 -12.78 -0.69
N TYR A 55 -8.35 -13.03 -1.95
CA TYR A 55 -7.59 -12.11 -2.79
C TYR A 55 -8.23 -10.71 -2.87
N LEU A 56 -9.56 -10.63 -3.02
CA LEU A 56 -10.29 -9.37 -3.05
C LEU A 56 -10.25 -8.59 -1.72
N GLN A 57 -9.91 -9.26 -0.61
CA GLN A 57 -9.77 -8.63 0.71
C GLN A 57 -8.32 -8.25 1.03
N MET A 58 -7.35 -8.66 0.20
CA MET A 58 -5.94 -8.40 0.46
C MET A 58 -5.57 -6.95 0.17
N PRO A 59 -4.67 -6.35 0.96
CA PRO A 59 -4.20 -4.99 0.73
C PRO A 59 -3.53 -4.90 -0.62
N LYS A 60 -3.65 -3.74 -1.25
CA LYS A 60 -3.07 -3.52 -2.57
C LYS A 60 -1.63 -3.04 -2.41
N LEU A 61 -0.71 -4.00 -2.34
CA LEU A 61 0.72 -3.78 -2.26
C LEU A 61 1.30 -3.45 -3.64
N ARG A 62 2.34 -2.62 -3.69
CA ARG A 62 3.13 -2.31 -4.89
C ARG A 62 4.49 -3.00 -4.81
N PRO A 63 5.18 -3.25 -5.94
CA PRO A 63 6.54 -3.78 -5.94
C PRO A 63 7.47 -3.08 -4.93
N LEU A 64 7.37 -1.74 -4.85
CA LEU A 64 8.16 -0.92 -3.92
C LEU A 64 8.02 -1.34 -2.44
N TYR A 65 6.83 -1.79 -2.02
CA TYR A 65 6.61 -2.26 -0.67
C TYR A 65 7.54 -3.45 -0.33
N PHE A 66 7.70 -4.37 -1.29
CA PHE A 66 8.58 -5.53 -1.14
C PHE A 66 10.05 -5.15 -1.30
N ASP A 67 10.37 -4.30 -2.28
CA ASP A 67 11.73 -3.81 -2.51
C ASP A 67 12.30 -3.07 -1.28
N LEU A 68 11.44 -2.34 -0.57
CA LEU A 68 11.79 -1.62 0.66
C LEU A 68 11.57 -2.44 1.94
N GLN A 69 11.22 -3.73 1.83
CA GLN A 69 11.04 -4.66 2.95
C GLN A 69 10.08 -4.11 4.03
N MET A 70 9.01 -3.44 3.59
CA MET A 70 7.98 -2.89 4.49
C MET A 70 7.09 -4.02 5.01
N GLU A 71 6.57 -3.88 6.22
CA GLU A 71 5.62 -4.81 6.83
C GLU A 71 4.38 -4.09 7.37
N LEU A 72 3.21 -4.42 6.85
CA LEU A 72 1.92 -3.94 7.34
C LEU A 72 1.51 -4.70 8.61
N ILE A 73 1.75 -4.09 9.76
CA ILE A 73 1.44 -4.64 11.08
C ILE A 73 -0.07 -4.55 11.36
N SER A 74 -0.71 -3.44 10.98
CA SER A 74 -2.16 -3.25 11.13
C SER A 74 -2.72 -2.33 10.03
N PRO A 75 -3.83 -2.69 9.37
CA PRO A 75 -4.57 -3.95 9.53
C PRO A 75 -3.85 -5.12 8.85
N ARG A 76 -3.71 -6.25 9.54
CA ARG A 76 -2.92 -7.38 9.05
C ARG A 76 -3.64 -8.09 7.90
N ASN A 77 -3.00 -8.16 6.73
CA ASN A 77 -3.49 -8.86 5.54
C ASN A 77 -4.91 -8.43 5.09
N GLN A 78 -5.31 -7.19 5.37
CA GLN A 78 -6.62 -6.66 4.99
C GLN A 78 -6.47 -5.35 4.22
N ALA A 79 -7.25 -5.21 3.16
CA ALA A 79 -7.38 -3.96 2.39
C ALA A 79 -8.22 -2.92 3.11
N HIS A 80 -9.06 -3.35 4.05
CA HIS A 80 -9.99 -2.52 4.77
C HIS A 80 -9.43 -2.10 6.13
N VAL A 81 -9.56 -0.83 6.47
CA VAL A 81 -9.24 -0.27 7.78
C VAL A 81 -10.53 0.29 8.36
N ASP A 82 -10.79 0.01 9.63
CA ASP A 82 -11.87 0.61 10.38
C ASP A 82 -11.39 1.82 11.18
N LEU A 83 -12.31 2.70 11.56
CA LEU A 83 -12.05 3.69 12.60
C LEU A 83 -11.76 2.98 13.94
N LEU A 84 -10.85 3.53 14.74
CA LEU A 84 -10.66 2.99 16.09
C LEU A 84 -11.92 3.23 16.93
N PRO A 85 -12.31 2.29 17.82
CA PRO A 85 -13.49 2.44 18.65
C PRO A 85 -13.50 3.75 19.44
N GLY A 86 -14.55 4.56 19.25
CA GLY A 86 -14.71 5.87 19.89
C GLY A 86 -13.73 6.95 19.41
N LYS A 87 -13.06 6.76 18.26
CA LYS A 87 -12.14 7.73 17.68
C LYS A 87 -12.53 8.08 16.24
N SER A 88 -12.43 9.35 15.87
CA SER A 88 -12.68 9.84 14.51
C SER A 88 -11.51 9.57 13.53
N TYR A 89 -10.62 8.64 13.85
CA TYR A 89 -9.49 8.29 13.02
C TYR A 89 -9.26 6.77 12.95
N ALA A 90 -8.73 6.35 11.81
CA ALA A 90 -8.17 5.03 11.58
C ALA A 90 -6.66 5.05 11.86
N LEU A 91 -6.10 3.92 12.25
CA LEU A 91 -4.67 3.75 12.51
C LEU A 91 -4.11 2.62 11.65
N VAL A 92 -3.11 2.94 10.85
CA VAL A 92 -2.30 1.99 10.09
C VAL A 92 -0.92 1.94 10.71
N LEU A 93 -0.43 0.73 10.99
CA LEU A 93 0.89 0.49 11.57
C LEU A 93 1.78 -0.22 10.56
N LEU A 94 2.95 0.34 10.31
CA LEU A 94 3.93 -0.19 9.36
C LEU A 94 5.30 -0.29 10.01
N GLN A 95 5.95 -1.43 9.88
CA GLN A 95 7.35 -1.60 10.21
C GLN A 95 8.18 -1.44 8.94
N THR A 96 9.31 -0.73 9.06
CA THR A 96 10.20 -0.48 7.92
C THR A 96 11.67 -0.60 8.36
N PRO A 97 12.61 -0.82 7.42
CA PRO A 97 14.02 -0.57 7.66
C PRO A 97 14.30 0.90 8.04
N SER A 98 15.48 1.17 8.60
CA SER A 98 15.90 2.51 9.05
C SER A 98 16.16 3.51 7.93
N ASP A 99 16.30 3.03 6.69
CA ASP A 99 16.58 3.83 5.50
C ASP A 99 15.34 4.03 4.61
N VAL A 100 14.15 3.95 5.20
CA VAL A 100 12.86 4.16 4.51
C VAL A 100 12.12 5.32 5.16
N ASP A 101 11.62 6.22 4.33
CA ASP A 101 10.78 7.35 4.75
C ASP A 101 9.40 7.25 4.10
N LEU A 102 8.36 7.62 4.85
CA LEU A 102 6.96 7.44 4.48
C LEU A 102 6.19 8.77 4.48
N VAL A 103 5.35 8.94 3.47
CA VAL A 103 4.28 9.94 3.43
C VAL A 103 2.97 9.25 3.08
N ALA A 104 1.83 9.88 3.34
CA ALA A 104 0.54 9.28 3.06
C ALA A 104 -0.49 10.33 2.69
N ASN A 105 -1.47 9.96 1.88
CA ASN A 105 -2.59 10.84 1.53
C ASN A 105 -3.90 10.11 1.84
N LEU A 106 -4.91 10.90 2.19
CA LEU A 106 -6.29 10.46 2.33
C LEU A 106 -7.10 11.04 1.18
N ARG A 107 -7.80 10.20 0.41
CA ARG A 107 -8.61 10.64 -0.73
C ARG A 107 -10.07 10.22 -0.60
N LEU A 108 -10.99 11.12 -0.95
CA LEU A 108 -12.42 10.84 -1.08
C LEU A 108 -12.85 11.13 -2.52
N LYS A 109 -13.41 10.13 -3.21
CA LYS A 109 -13.83 10.25 -4.63
C LYS A 109 -12.73 10.87 -5.52
N GLY A 110 -11.49 10.42 -5.34
CA GLY A 110 -10.32 10.90 -6.10
C GLY A 110 -9.71 12.22 -5.62
N HIS A 111 -10.40 12.98 -4.77
CA HIS A 111 -9.91 14.26 -4.25
C HIS A 111 -9.15 14.05 -2.95
N GLU A 112 -7.97 14.65 -2.86
CA GLU A 112 -7.17 14.63 -1.65
C GLU A 112 -7.78 15.49 -0.54
N ILE A 113 -7.64 15.01 0.69
CA ILE A 113 -8.09 15.69 1.90
C ILE A 113 -6.87 16.22 2.61
N GLU A 114 -6.71 17.52 2.51
CA GLU A 114 -5.68 18.26 3.23
C GLU A 114 -5.87 18.11 4.75
N GLY A 115 -4.78 17.85 5.47
CA GLY A 115 -4.80 17.65 6.92
C GLY A 115 -5.50 16.36 7.40
N GLY A 116 -6.00 15.51 6.50
CA GLY A 116 -6.72 14.28 6.85
C GLY A 116 -5.82 13.11 7.30
N HIS A 117 -4.51 13.33 7.43
CA HIS A 117 -3.55 12.30 7.82
C HIS A 117 -2.46 12.88 8.72
N ARG A 118 -1.85 12.02 9.54
CA ARG A 118 -0.65 12.33 10.33
C ARG A 118 0.21 11.09 10.46
N ILE A 119 1.51 11.23 10.24
CA ILE A 119 2.47 10.14 10.39
C ILE A 119 3.40 10.43 11.56
N VAL A 120 3.62 9.42 12.39
CA VAL A 120 4.57 9.47 13.50
C VAL A 120 5.51 8.27 13.37
N PHE A 121 6.81 8.52 13.42
CA PHE A 121 7.84 7.48 13.38
C PHE A 121 8.45 7.26 14.75
N ASP A 122 8.42 6.02 15.22
CA ASP A 122 9.16 5.57 16.40
C ASP A 122 10.50 4.97 15.94
N ASN A 123 11.58 5.73 16.13
CA ASN A 123 12.93 5.33 15.71
C ASN A 123 13.48 4.13 16.50
N GLN A 124 13.02 3.88 17.73
CA GLN A 124 13.50 2.75 18.52
C GLN A 124 12.90 1.43 18.04
N LYS A 125 11.64 1.47 17.60
CA LYS A 125 10.91 0.29 17.13
C LYS A 125 10.91 0.14 15.62
N HIS A 126 11.43 1.13 14.90
CA HIS A 126 11.29 1.27 13.46
C HIS A 126 9.84 1.10 12.99
N LEU A 127 8.93 1.77 13.71
CA LEU A 127 7.49 1.62 13.54
C LEU A 127 6.86 2.97 13.19
N TYR A 128 6.18 2.99 12.05
CA TYR A 128 5.35 4.09 11.60
C TYR A 128 3.90 3.91 12.09
N SER A 129 3.38 4.94 12.73
CA SER A 129 1.97 5.11 13.08
C SER A 129 1.33 6.14 12.16
N CYS A 130 0.54 5.67 11.19
CA CYS A 130 -0.16 6.49 10.22
C CYS A 130 -1.61 6.65 10.65
N TYR A 131 -1.95 7.84 11.13
CA TYR A 131 -3.30 8.23 11.52
C TYR A 131 -4.02 8.83 10.32
N PHE A 132 -5.28 8.45 10.12
CA PHE A 132 -6.12 9.00 9.06
C PHE A 132 -7.46 9.42 9.64
N ALA A 133 -7.77 10.72 9.54
CA ALA A 133 -8.97 11.33 10.11
C ALA A 133 -9.90 11.78 8.97
N PRO A 134 -10.85 10.93 8.55
CA PRO A 134 -11.85 11.35 7.57
C PRO A 134 -12.73 12.47 8.14
N PRO A 135 -13.06 13.51 7.36
CA PRO A 135 -13.86 14.65 7.83
C PRO A 135 -15.37 14.41 7.80
N ARG A 136 -15.84 13.35 7.10
CA ARG A 136 -17.26 13.00 6.97
C ARG A 136 -17.41 11.51 6.68
N THR A 137 -18.65 11.06 6.52
CA THR A 137 -18.97 9.71 6.06
C THR A 137 -18.61 9.53 4.59
N GLY A 138 -18.21 8.32 4.20
CA GLY A 138 -17.92 7.97 2.81
C GLY A 138 -16.81 6.92 2.67
N ASN A 139 -16.51 6.59 1.42
CA ASN A 139 -15.46 5.64 1.04
C ASN A 139 -14.16 6.38 0.74
N TYR A 140 -13.17 6.16 1.58
CA TYR A 140 -11.86 6.76 1.51
C TYR A 140 -10.83 5.77 0.97
N LYS A 141 -9.91 6.29 0.17
CA LYS A 141 -8.69 5.59 -0.23
C LYS A 141 -7.54 6.17 0.58
N LEU A 142 -6.79 5.30 1.24
CA LEU A 142 -5.55 5.66 1.94
C LEU A 142 -4.40 5.17 1.08
N THR A 143 -3.51 6.08 0.68
CA THR A 143 -2.32 5.72 -0.10
C THR A 143 -1.10 6.09 0.72
N ILE A 144 -0.23 5.10 0.93
CA ILE A 144 1.05 5.27 1.61
C ILE A 144 2.14 5.20 0.55
N TYR A 145 2.94 6.24 0.52
CA TYR A 145 4.08 6.39 -0.37
C TYR A 145 5.35 6.20 0.43
N ALA A 146 6.35 5.63 -0.23
CA ALA A 146 7.64 5.39 0.39
C ALA A 146 8.76 5.87 -0.53
N LYS A 147 9.90 6.14 0.09
CA LYS A 147 11.18 6.29 -0.60
C LYS A 147 12.28 5.67 0.24
N LYS A 148 13.37 5.31 -0.42
CA LYS A 148 14.63 4.99 0.25
C LYS A 148 15.36 6.29 0.58
N VAL A 149 15.77 6.49 1.83
CA VAL A 149 16.54 7.64 2.28
C VAL A 149 17.96 7.50 1.73
N THR A 150 18.14 7.93 0.48
CA THR A 150 19.43 8.03 -0.20
C THR A 150 19.63 9.45 -0.67
N THR A 151 20.88 9.86 -0.86
CA THR A 151 21.29 11.26 -1.07
C THR A 151 20.69 11.92 -2.31
N ASN A 152 20.21 11.16 -3.31
CA ASN A 152 19.82 11.71 -4.61
C ASN A 152 18.36 11.46 -5.03
N ASP A 153 17.59 10.61 -4.33
CA ASP A 153 16.19 10.35 -4.69
C ASP A 153 15.22 11.06 -3.73
N THR A 154 14.56 12.09 -4.25
CA THR A 154 13.54 12.85 -3.51
C THR A 154 12.13 12.37 -3.81
N THR A 155 11.95 11.41 -4.71
CA THR A 155 10.64 11.03 -5.23
C THR A 155 9.99 9.94 -4.38
N TYR A 156 8.83 10.26 -3.82
CA TYR A 156 7.96 9.27 -3.20
C TYR A 156 7.18 8.51 -4.26
N ASN A 157 7.10 7.19 -4.11
CA ASN A 157 6.34 6.33 -5.00
C ASN A 157 5.32 5.52 -4.16
N ASP A 158 4.16 5.21 -4.75
CA ASP A 158 3.10 4.43 -4.09
C ASP A 158 3.65 3.08 -3.62
N ALA A 159 3.49 2.76 -2.34
CA ALA A 159 3.88 1.48 -1.75
C ALA A 159 2.67 0.62 -1.42
N LEU A 160 1.62 1.23 -0.86
CA LEU A 160 0.46 0.53 -0.32
C LEU A 160 -0.81 1.37 -0.50
N ASP A 161 -1.87 0.73 -0.98
CA ASP A 161 -3.22 1.28 -1.01
C ASP A 161 -4.16 0.48 -0.07
N LEU A 162 -4.91 1.19 0.75
CA LEU A 162 -5.96 0.67 1.64
C LEU A 162 -7.29 1.42 1.41
N THR A 163 -8.35 0.91 2.01
CA THR A 163 -9.71 1.48 1.97
C THR A 163 -10.29 1.66 3.36
N LEU A 164 -11.08 2.70 3.56
CA LEU A 164 -11.79 2.99 4.81
C LEU A 164 -13.22 3.42 4.46
N ASP A 165 -14.22 2.68 4.94
CA ASP A 165 -15.64 3.00 4.76
C ASP A 165 -16.19 3.56 6.05
N VAL A 166 -16.48 4.86 6.06
CA VAL A 166 -17.05 5.53 7.23
C VAL A 166 -18.55 5.65 7.04
N LYS A 167 -19.29 4.74 7.67
CA LYS A 167 -20.76 4.73 7.67
C LYS A 167 -21.37 5.70 8.65
N GLN A 168 -20.70 5.92 9.79
CA GLN A 168 -21.12 6.85 10.82
C GLN A 168 -19.87 7.45 11.49
N MET A 169 -19.93 8.75 11.78
CA MET A 169 -18.89 9.42 12.55
C MET A 169 -19.12 9.15 14.05
N PRO A 170 -18.08 8.83 14.83
CA PRO A 170 -18.20 8.76 16.26
C PRO A 170 -18.57 10.14 16.81
N LEU A 171 -19.51 10.14 17.77
CA LEU A 171 -19.98 11.33 18.50
C LEU A 171 -18.88 11.92 19.38
#